data_AF-A0AB36IXC9-F1
#
_entry.id   AF-A0AB36IXC9-F1
#
_cell.length_a   1.000
_cell.length_b   1.000
_cell.length_c   1.000
_cell.angle_alpha   90.00
_cell.angle_beta   90.00
_cell.angle_gamma   90.00
#
_symmetry.space_group_name_H-M   'P 1'
#
loop_
_entity.id
_entity.type
_entity.pdbx_description
1 polymer ?
#
loop_
_entity_poly.entity_id
_entity_poly.type
_entity_poly.pdbx_seq_one_letter_code
_entity_poly.pdbx_strand_id
1 'polypeptide(L)'
;MAEPEWESVSSVDPEGLTPIEVEKRLLELTDTLREALVDWKTRYKAYRDTEREYDQAFARAKLASQEATNDKKYDAELRTAAEREAKDDADVLFKYAEQRLRSIHNVISAWQTVGKSVQQAYQNAGRF
;
A
#
# COMPACT_ATOMS: atom_id res chain seq x y z
N MET A 1 -5.88 15.01 3.23
CA MET A 1 -6.33 14.13 2.12
C MET A 1 -7.31 13.17 2.75
N ALA A 2 -8.58 13.19 2.36
CA ALA A 2 -9.57 12.24 2.86
C ALA A 2 -9.17 10.83 2.37
N GLU A 3 -9.23 9.82 3.25
CA GLU A 3 -9.05 8.43 2.81
C GLU A 3 -10.19 8.08 1.85
N PRO A 4 -9.92 7.42 0.72
CA PRO A 4 -10.99 6.99 -0.16
C PRO A 4 -11.85 5.96 0.59
N GLU A 5 -13.14 6.26 0.78
CA GLU A 5 -14.14 5.28 1.18
C GLU A 5 -14.15 4.18 0.12
N TRP A 6 -13.55 3.04 0.43
CA TRP A 6 -13.62 1.86 -0.41
C TRP A 6 -15.01 1.28 -0.21
N GLU A 7 -15.93 1.58 -1.12
CA GLU A 7 -17.21 0.86 -1.16
C GLU A 7 -16.92 -0.62 -1.46
N SER A 8 -17.34 -1.50 -0.56
CA SER A 8 -17.26 -2.94 -0.77
C SER A 8 -18.01 -3.32 -2.05
N VAL A 9 -17.43 -4.18 -2.89
CA VAL A 9 -18.11 -4.73 -4.07
C VAL A 9 -19.41 -5.46 -3.67
N SER A 10 -19.54 -5.88 -2.41
CA SER A 10 -20.74 -6.51 -1.88
C SER A 10 -21.97 -5.59 -1.74
N SER A 11 -21.83 -4.27 -1.87
CA SER A 11 -22.96 -3.33 -1.82
C SER A 11 -23.54 -3.00 -3.20
N VAL A 12 -22.96 -3.53 -4.27
CA VAL A 12 -23.37 -3.23 -5.64
C VAL A 12 -24.41 -4.25 -6.09
N ASP A 13 -25.62 -3.77 -6.40
CA ASP A 13 -26.67 -4.59 -7.00
C ASP A 13 -26.31 -4.89 -8.48
N PRO A 14 -25.98 -6.15 -8.84
CA PRO A 14 -25.55 -6.49 -10.19
C PRO A 14 -26.67 -6.33 -11.23
N GLU A 15 -27.93 -6.39 -10.81
CA GLU A 15 -29.10 -6.38 -11.69
C GLU A 15 -29.41 -4.98 -12.24
N GLY A 16 -28.94 -3.93 -11.54
CA GLY A 16 -29.09 -2.53 -11.94
C GLY A 16 -27.90 -1.94 -12.71
N LEU A 17 -26.79 -2.68 -12.84
CA LEU A 17 -25.57 -2.18 -13.49
C LEU A 17 -25.65 -2.21 -15.02
N THR A 18 -25.23 -1.12 -15.65
CA THR A 18 -24.98 -1.04 -17.09
C THR A 18 -23.50 -1.28 -17.41
N PRO A 19 -23.15 -1.72 -18.65
CA PRO A 19 -21.75 -1.86 -19.07
C PRO A 19 -20.95 -0.56 -18.93
N ILE A 20 -21.57 0.59 -19.21
CA ILE A 20 -20.92 1.91 -19.15
C ILE A 20 -20.56 2.28 -17.71
N GLU A 21 -21.43 1.98 -16.75
CA GLU A 21 -21.16 2.25 -15.33
C GLU A 21 -19.99 1.40 -14.81
N VAL A 22 -19.91 0.14 -15.23
CA VAL A 22 -18.77 -0.73 -14.90
C VAL A 22 -17.46 -0.18 -15.48
N GLU A 23 -17.47 0.26 -16.74
CA GLU A 23 -16.29 0.85 -17.38
C GLU A 23 -15.85 2.14 -16.68
N LYS A 24 -16.79 3.03 -16.36
CA LYS A 24 -16.51 4.26 -15.61
C LYS A 24 -15.86 3.95 -14.27
N ARG A 25 -16.39 2.97 -13.53
CA ARG A 25 -15.84 2.57 -12.24
C ARG A 25 -14.44 1.97 -12.36
N LEU A 26 -14.19 1.15 -13.39
CA LEU A 26 -12.85 0.62 -13.66
C LEU A 26 -11.83 1.72 -13.98
N LEU A 27 -12.23 2.76 -14.70
CA LEU A 27 -11.38 3.93 -14.96
C LEU A 27 -11.03 4.67 -13.66
N GLU A 28 -12.02 4.96 -12.82
CA GLU A 28 -11.81 5.60 -11.51
C GLU A 28 -10.86 4.80 -10.61
N LEU A 29 -11.03 3.47 -10.57
CA LEU A 29 -10.16 2.58 -9.80
C LEU A 29 -8.73 2.53 -10.37
N THR A 30 -8.58 2.66 -11.69
CA THR A 30 -7.26 2.69 -12.35
C THR A 30 -6.52 4.00 -12.01
N ASP A 31 -7.23 5.13 -11.98
CA ASP A 31 -6.65 6.39 -11.54
C ASP A 31 -6.27 6.35 -10.06
N THR A 32 -7.14 5.76 -9.23
CA THR A 32 -6.85 5.52 -7.80
C THR A 32 -5.61 4.62 -7.62
N LEU A 33 -5.44 3.59 -8.45
CA LEU A 33 -4.26 2.72 -8.44
C LEU A 33 -2.99 3.50 -8.78
N ARG A 34 -3.06 4.41 -9.76
CA ARG A 34 -1.94 5.27 -10.14
C ARG A 34 -1.51 6.18 -8.99
N GLU A 35 -2.46 6.79 -8.29
CA GLU A 35 -2.18 7.61 -7.10
C GLU A 35 -1.56 6.76 -5.98
N ALA A 36 -2.10 5.57 -5.73
CA ALA A 36 -1.57 4.66 -4.73
C ALA A 36 -0.13 4.21 -5.05
N LEU A 37 0.23 4.04 -6.32
CA LEU A 37 1.60 3.73 -6.73
C LEU A 37 2.59 4.88 -6.43
N VAL A 38 2.15 6.13 -6.57
CA VAL A 38 2.97 7.30 -6.22
C VAL A 38 3.19 7.38 -4.71
N ASP A 39 2.15 7.15 -3.92
CA ASP A 39 2.23 7.10 -2.45
C ASP A 39 3.14 5.94 -2.00
N TRP A 40 2.96 4.75 -2.56
CA TRP A 40 3.81 3.59 -2.30
C TRP A 40 5.29 3.89 -2.58
N LYS A 41 5.60 4.49 -3.74
CA LYS A 41 6.97 4.86 -4.10
C LYS A 41 7.57 5.86 -3.10
N THR A 42 6.77 6.84 -2.69
CA THR A 42 7.20 7.86 -1.71
C THR A 42 7.53 7.23 -0.36
N ARG A 43 6.65 6.35 0.14
CA ARG A 43 6.86 5.65 1.42
C ARG A 43 7.99 4.64 1.38
N TYR A 44 8.13 3.92 0.26
CA TYR A 44 9.27 3.02 0.05
C TYR A 44 10.59 3.79 0.11
N LYS A 45 10.67 4.94 -0.56
CA LYS A 45 11.85 5.79 -0.50
C LYS A 45 12.12 6.25 0.93
N ALA A 46 11.11 6.75 1.65
CA ALA A 46 11.26 7.19 3.03
C ALA A 46 11.78 6.07 3.93
N TYR A 47 11.20 4.87 3.85
CA TYR A 47 11.66 3.69 4.59
C TYR A 47 13.13 3.34 4.29
N ARG A 48 13.53 3.35 3.01
CA ARG A 48 14.91 3.08 2.60
C ARG A 48 15.90 4.18 3.01
N ASP A 49 15.43 5.40 3.16
CA ASP A 49 16.23 6.51 3.65
C ASP A 49 16.46 6.36 5.17
N THR A 50 15.40 6.14 5.95
CA THR A 50 15.49 5.91 7.41
C THR A 50 16.25 4.63 7.76
N GLU A 51 16.14 3.58 6.96
CA GLU A 51 16.91 2.35 7.14
C GLU A 51 18.41 2.61 7.01
N ARG A 52 18.82 3.38 6.00
CA ARG A 52 20.23 3.76 5.81
C ARG A 52 20.74 4.67 6.91
N GLU A 53 19.91 5.59 7.40
CA GLU A 53 20.24 6.46 8.52
C GLU A 53 20.48 5.66 9.80
N TYR A 54 19.58 4.73 10.12
CA TYR A 54 19.74 3.82 11.25
C TYR A 54 21.02 2.98 11.14
N ASP A 55 21.28 2.35 9.98
CA ASP A 55 22.46 1.50 9.80
C ASP A 55 23.76 2.29 10.01
N GLN A 56 23.82 3.52 9.49
CA GLN A 56 24.97 4.40 9.69
C GLN A 56 25.10 4.87 11.13
N ALA A 57 24.01 5.28 11.76
CA ALA A 57 24.00 5.71 13.16
C ALA A 57 24.46 4.57 14.07
N PHE A 58 23.93 3.36 13.85
CA PHE A 58 24.25 2.17 14.61
C PHE A 58 25.73 1.79 14.46
N ALA A 59 26.25 1.79 13.23
CA ALA A 59 27.66 1.54 12.97
C ALA A 59 28.57 2.57 13.67
N ARG A 60 28.22 3.86 13.59
CA ARG A 60 28.95 4.94 14.28
C ARG A 60 28.93 4.77 15.79
N ALA A 61 27.75 4.49 16.37
CA ALA A 61 27.58 4.30 17.79
C ALA A 61 28.37 3.08 18.31
N LYS A 62 28.33 1.96 17.57
CA LYS A 62 29.08 0.74 17.90
C LYS A 62 30.59 0.95 17.85
N LEU A 63 31.10 1.70 16.88
CA LEU A 63 32.54 2.03 16.78
C LEU A 63 32.99 3.00 17.88
N ALA A 64 32.12 3.94 18.27
CA ALA A 64 32.40 4.90 19.34
C ALA A 64 32.27 4.30 20.76
N SER A 65 31.63 3.14 20.89
CA SER A 65 31.43 2.50 22.20
C SER A 65 32.76 2.04 22.81
N GLN A 66 32.99 2.46 24.05
CA GLN A 66 34.14 2.07 24.87
C GLN A 66 33.89 0.81 25.71
N GLU A 67 32.68 0.26 25.64
CA GLU A 67 32.25 -0.90 26.42
C GLU A 67 32.96 -2.20 25.99
N ALA A 68 32.81 -3.25 26.79
CA ALA A 68 33.26 -4.59 26.40
C ALA A 68 32.54 -5.07 25.12
N THR A 69 33.17 -5.93 24.33
CA THR A 69 32.70 -6.32 22.98
C THR A 69 31.22 -6.73 22.91
N ASN A 70 30.71 -7.43 23.93
CA ASN A 70 29.31 -7.86 23.99
C ASN A 70 28.35 -6.71 24.33
N ASP A 71 28.80 -5.75 25.15
CA ASP A 71 28.01 -4.62 25.64
C ASP A 71 27.97 -3.46 24.63
N LYS A 72 28.97 -3.36 23.74
CA LYS A 72 28.98 -2.37 22.64
C LYS A 72 27.74 -2.41 21.77
N LYS A 73 27.13 -3.60 21.61
CA LYS A 73 25.91 -3.74 20.82
C LYS A 73 24.75 -3.05 21.54
N TYR A 74 24.55 -3.33 22.83
CA TYR A 74 23.45 -2.75 23.61
C TYR A 74 23.61 -1.24 23.76
N ASP A 75 24.84 -0.76 23.98
CA ASP A 75 25.14 0.68 24.00
C ASP A 75 24.82 1.35 22.66
N ALA A 76 25.17 0.72 21.53
CA ALA A 76 24.80 1.23 20.21
C ALA A 76 23.28 1.24 20.00
N GLU A 77 22.56 0.18 20.39
CA GLU A 77 21.10 0.12 20.28
C GLU A 77 20.41 1.22 21.11
N LEU A 78 20.88 1.47 22.33
CA LEU A 78 20.36 2.53 23.20
C LEU A 78 20.62 3.92 22.62
N ARG A 79 21.82 4.15 22.07
CA ARG A 79 22.19 5.44 21.48
C ARG A 79 21.42 5.75 20.19
N THR A 80 20.98 4.71 19.46
CA THR A 80 20.29 4.86 18.18
C THR A 80 18.81 4.51 18.25
N ALA A 81 18.20 4.60 19.43
CA ALA A 81 16.80 4.27 19.64
C ALA A 81 15.87 5.16 18.80
N ALA A 82 16.20 6.45 18.66
CA ALA A 82 15.40 7.39 17.88
C ALA A 82 15.42 7.07 16.37
N GLU A 83 16.59 6.75 15.81
CA GLU A 83 16.71 6.35 14.41
C GLU A 83 16.02 5.01 14.14
N ARG A 84 16.00 4.12 15.13
CA ARG A 84 15.27 2.85 15.05
C ARG A 84 13.76 3.08 15.02
N GLU A 85 13.25 3.91 15.92
CA GLU A 85 11.83 4.27 15.97
C GLU A 85 11.39 4.91 14.64
N ALA A 86 12.16 5.87 14.12
CA ALA A 86 11.88 6.50 12.83
C ALA A 86 11.86 5.49 11.66
N LYS A 87 12.77 4.50 11.67
CA LYS A 87 12.78 3.41 10.68
C LYS A 87 11.54 2.54 10.82
N ASP A 88 11.17 2.15 12.03
CA ASP A 88 10.03 1.27 12.30
C ASP A 88 8.71 1.94 11.90
N ASP A 89 8.55 3.24 12.18
CA ASP A 89 7.41 4.04 11.73
C ASP A 89 7.31 4.10 10.20
N ALA A 90 8.44 4.32 9.53
CA ALA A 90 8.48 4.35 8.06
C ALA A 90 8.17 2.97 7.45
N ASP A 91 8.59 1.87 8.08
CA ASP A 91 8.26 0.50 7.66
C ASP A 91 6.76 0.22 7.77
N VAL A 92 6.13 0.61 8.88
CA VAL A 92 4.68 0.47 9.07
C VAL A 92 3.92 1.23 7.99
N LEU A 93 4.30 2.49 7.72
CA LEU A 93 3.68 3.30 6.68
C LEU A 93 3.86 2.70 5.28
N PHE A 94 5.04 2.16 4.98
CA PHE A 94 5.32 1.47 3.72
C PHE A 94 4.47 0.20 3.56
N LYS A 95 4.43 -0.67 4.58
CA LYS A 95 3.62 -1.90 4.58
C LYS A 95 2.13 -1.62 4.39
N TYR A 96 1.63 -0.57 5.04
CA TYR A 96 0.24 -0.14 4.85
C TYR A 96 -0.04 0.26 3.40
N ALA A 97 0.85 1.04 2.78
CA ALA A 97 0.69 1.42 1.37
C ALA A 97 0.77 0.22 0.42
N GLU A 98 1.62 -0.77 0.72
CA GLU A 98 1.69 -2.02 -0.03
C GLU A 98 0.37 -2.82 0.08
N GLN A 99 -0.20 -2.90 1.27
CA GLN A 99 -1.50 -3.53 1.49
C GLN A 99 -2.64 -2.78 0.77
N ARG A 100 -2.63 -1.45 0.80
CA ARG A 100 -3.59 -0.62 0.06
C ARG A 100 -3.50 -0.88 -1.45
N LEU A 101 -2.29 -0.93 -2.01
CA LEU A 101 -2.07 -1.21 -3.42
C LEU A 101 -2.64 -2.59 -3.82
N ARG A 102 -2.36 -3.62 -3.01
CA ARG A 102 -2.93 -4.97 -3.20
C ARG A 102 -4.45 -4.96 -3.13
N SER A 103 -5.03 -4.24 -2.17
CA SER A 103 -6.49 -4.13 -2.03
C SER A 103 -7.14 -3.52 -3.28
N ILE A 104 -6.61 -2.41 -3.79
CA ILE A 104 -7.12 -1.77 -5.01
C ILE A 104 -7.05 -2.73 -6.20
N HIS A 105 -5.93 -3.44 -6.36
CA HIS A 105 -5.79 -4.44 -7.43
C HIS A 105 -6.85 -5.55 -7.34
N ASN A 106 -7.14 -6.03 -6.13
CA ASN A 106 -8.20 -7.03 -5.90
C ASN A 106 -9.59 -6.48 -6.26
N VAL A 107 -9.87 -5.24 -5.89
CA VAL A 107 -11.13 -4.56 -6.24
C VAL A 107 -11.27 -4.42 -7.76
N ILE A 108 -10.22 -4.03 -8.49
CA ILE A 108 -10.24 -3.97 -9.96
C ILE A 108 -10.56 -5.35 -10.55
N SER A 109 -9.92 -6.41 -10.04
CA SER A 109 -10.15 -7.78 -10.51
C SER A 109 -11.61 -8.24 -10.27
N ALA A 110 -12.17 -7.86 -9.13
CA ALA A 110 -13.58 -8.12 -8.83
C ALA A 110 -14.52 -7.39 -9.81
N TRP A 111 -14.28 -6.09 -10.06
CA TRP A 111 -15.06 -5.31 -11.03
C TRP A 111 -14.93 -5.82 -12.47
N GLN A 112 -13.77 -6.31 -12.89
CA GLN A 112 -13.62 -6.99 -14.19
C GLN A 112 -14.48 -8.25 -14.28
N THR A 113 -14.64 -8.97 -13.18
CA THR A 113 -15.51 -10.16 -13.12
C THR A 113 -16.98 -9.77 -13.21
N VAL A 114 -17.40 -8.73 -12.48
CA VAL A 114 -18.75 -8.14 -12.57
C VAL A 114 -19.03 -7.68 -14.00
N GLY A 115 -18.09 -6.99 -14.65
CA GLY A 115 -18.24 -6.53 -16.02
C GLY A 115 -18.50 -7.64 -17.03
N LYS A 116 -17.84 -8.79 -16.89
CA LYS A 116 -18.10 -9.97 -17.72
C LYS A 116 -19.54 -10.48 -17.55
N SER A 117 -20.02 -10.53 -16.30
CA SER A 117 -21.38 -10.95 -15.97
C SER A 117 -22.43 -10.00 -16.58
N VAL A 118 -22.23 -8.69 -16.39
CA VAL A 118 -23.12 -7.64 -16.94
C VAL A 118 -23.15 -7.71 -18.48
N GLN A 119 -22.00 -7.82 -19.14
CA GLN A 119 -21.95 -7.96 -20.59
C GLN A 119 -22.72 -9.20 -21.09
N GLN A 120 -22.60 -10.33 -20.40
CA GLN A 120 -23.33 -11.55 -20.74
C GLN A 120 -24.85 -11.37 -20.59
N ALA A 121 -25.30 -10.72 -19.52
CA ALA A 121 -26.73 -10.44 -19.30
C ALA A 121 -27.32 -9.57 -20.42
N TYR A 122 -26.62 -8.50 -20.81
CA TYR A 122 -27.06 -7.62 -21.91
C TYR A 122 -27.04 -8.30 -23.28
N GLN A 123 -26.03 -9.13 -23.56
CA GLN A 123 -25.98 -9.92 -24.80
C GLN A 123 -27.14 -10.91 -24.91
N ASN A 124 -27.57 -11.49 -23.78
CA ASN A 124 -28.71 -12.42 -23.76
C ASN A 124 -30.06 -11.68 -23.91
N ALA A 125 -30.19 -10.47 -23.35
CA ALA A 125 -31.39 -9.65 -23.49
C ALA A 125 -31.65 -9.20 -24.94
N GLY A 126 -30.60 -9.02 -25.75
CA GLY A 126 -30.71 -8.68 -27.18
C GLY A 126 -30.93 -9.86 -28.14
N ARG A 127 -31.13 -11.10 -27.63
CA ARG A 127 -31.32 -12.33 -28.44
C ARG A 127 -32.77 -12.84 -28.49
N PHE A 128 -33.75 -11.99 -28.20
CA PHE A 128 -35.18 -12.31 -28.30
C PHE A 128 -35.87 -11.49 -29.40
#